data_AF-A0A0G0EFM6-F1
#
_entry.id   AF-A0A0G0EFM6-F1
#
_cell.length_a   1.000
_cell.length_b   1.000
_cell.length_c   1.000
_cell.angle_alpha   90.00
_cell.angle_beta   90.00
_cell.angle_gamma   90.00
#
_symmetry.space_group_name_H-M   'P 1'
#
loop_
_entity.id
_entity.type
_entity.pdbx_description
1 polymer ?
#
loop_
_entity_poly.entity_id
_entity_poly.type
_entity_poly.pdbx_seq_one_letter_code
_entity_poly.pdbx_strand_id
1 'polypeptide(L)'
;MEIIKTRRFILRSISQRDAKDIAKNINNWNVIKNLSSLSFPYELKHAKQFSGKMEKEMKKEKPENYVMVIEVDGEVVGAIGAHHIVHGHKADGILAS
;
A
#
# COMPACT_ATOMS: atom_id res chain seq x y z
N MET A 1 9.03 -5.58 10.58
CA MET A 1 7.75 -4.92 10.26
C MET A 1 6.62 -5.77 10.80
N GLU A 2 5.70 -5.19 11.55
CA GLU A 2 4.61 -5.93 12.20
C GLU A 2 3.44 -6.21 11.25
N ILE A 3 2.81 -7.37 11.42
CA ILE A 3 1.58 -7.76 10.73
C ILE A 3 0.42 -7.49 11.69
N ILE A 4 -0.58 -6.74 11.24
CA ILE A 4 -1.79 -6.48 12.03
C ILE A 4 -2.87 -7.44 11.57
N LYS A 5 -3.29 -8.36 12.44
CA LYS A 5 -4.37 -9.30 12.14
C LYS A 5 -5.65 -8.85 12.81
N THR A 6 -6.74 -8.82 12.05
CA THR A 6 -8.08 -8.58 12.57
C THR A 6 -8.98 -9.78 12.29
N ARG A 7 -10.24 -9.73 12.74
CA ARG A 7 -11.23 -10.77 12.41
C ARG A 7 -11.57 -10.85 10.92
N ARG A 8 -11.37 -9.76 10.16
CA ARG A 8 -11.88 -9.62 8.79
C ARG A 8 -10.78 -9.43 7.73
N PHE A 9 -9.60 -9.01 8.13
CA PHE A 9 -8.49 -8.74 7.22
C PHE A 9 -7.15 -8.76 7.95
N ILE A 10 -6.08 -8.88 7.16
CA ILE A 10 -4.70 -8.76 7.60
C ILE A 10 -4.10 -7.52 6.93
N LEU A 11 -3.42 -6.67 7.71
CA LEU A 11 -2.50 -5.67 7.18
C LEU A 11 -1.09 -6.23 7.25
N ARG A 12 -0.42 -6.27 6.10
CA ARG A 12 0.97 -6.72 6.03
C ARG A 12 1.78 -5.88 5.05
N SER A 13 3.10 -6.06 5.08
CA SER A 13 3.98 -5.51 4.06
C SER A 13 3.50 -5.89 2.67
N ILE A 14 3.57 -4.93 1.75
CA ILE A 14 3.51 -5.19 0.32
C ILE A 14 4.72 -6.04 -0.11
N SER A 15 4.50 -6.94 -1.06
CA SER A 15 5.51 -7.75 -1.73
C SER A 15 5.26 -7.76 -3.24
N GLN A 16 6.30 -8.03 -4.01
CA GLN A 16 6.18 -8.22 -5.45
C GLN A 16 5.19 -9.32 -5.86
N ARG A 17 4.92 -10.29 -4.97
CA ARG A 17 3.92 -11.36 -5.19
C ARG A 17 2.49 -10.82 -5.30
N ASP A 18 2.21 -9.66 -4.70
CA ASP A 18 0.89 -9.03 -4.69
C ASP A 18 0.53 -8.38 -6.05
N ALA A 19 1.47 -8.29 -6.98
CA ALA A 19 1.29 -7.55 -8.24
C ALA A 19 0.10 -8.03 -9.08
N LYS A 20 -0.25 -9.32 -9.03
CA LYS A 20 -1.41 -9.86 -9.76
C LYS A 20 -2.72 -9.32 -9.21
N ASP A 21 -2.90 -9.39 -7.91
CA ASP A 21 -4.11 -8.91 -7.21
C ASP A 21 -4.22 -7.38 -7.32
N ILE A 22 -3.09 -6.67 -7.18
CA ILE A 22 -3.02 -5.22 -7.38
C ILE A 22 -3.47 -4.85 -8.80
N ALA A 23 -2.93 -5.50 -9.84
CA ALA A 23 -3.31 -5.22 -11.21
C ALA A 23 -4.80 -5.50 -11.47
N LYS A 24 -5.32 -6.63 -10.96
CA LYS A 24 -6.72 -7.02 -11.06
C LYS A 24 -7.65 -5.95 -10.45
N ASN A 25 -7.35 -5.50 -9.24
CA ASN A 25 -8.21 -4.58 -8.50
C ASN A 25 -8.07 -3.11 -8.95
N ILE A 26 -6.84 -2.67 -9.28
CA ILE A 26 -6.59 -1.30 -9.76
C ILE A 26 -7.10 -1.09 -11.18
N ASN A 27 -7.06 -2.10 -12.07
CA ASN A 27 -7.48 -1.98 -13.47
C ASN A 27 -9.02 -1.89 -13.66
N ASN A 28 -9.67 -1.07 -12.84
CA ASN A 28 -11.08 -0.73 -12.88
C ASN A 28 -11.18 0.79 -13.01
N TRP A 29 -11.88 1.27 -14.05
CA TRP A 29 -12.07 2.70 -14.29
C TRP A 29 -12.67 3.44 -13.11
N ASN A 30 -13.60 2.80 -12.38
CA ASN A 30 -14.22 3.40 -11.18
C ASN A 30 -13.23 3.60 -10.03
N VAL A 31 -12.11 2.88 -10.03
CA VAL A 31 -11.01 3.06 -9.09
C VAL A 31 -10.02 4.10 -9.63
N ILE A 32 -9.45 3.87 -10.83
CA ILE A 32 -8.36 4.69 -11.38
C ILE A 32 -8.74 6.15 -11.58
N LYS A 33 -9.98 6.47 -11.95
CA LYS A 33 -10.40 7.87 -12.16
C LYS A 33 -10.24 8.76 -10.92
N ASN A 34 -10.14 8.15 -9.74
CA ASN A 34 -9.93 8.83 -8.46
C ASN A 34 -8.46 8.86 -8.02
N LEU A 35 -7.54 8.29 -8.81
CA LEU A 35 -6.11 8.21 -8.51
C LEU A 35 -5.33 9.18 -9.40
N SER A 36 -4.55 10.07 -8.79
CA SER A 36 -3.91 11.20 -9.46
C SER A 36 -2.77 10.86 -10.41
N SER A 37 -2.28 9.63 -10.43
CA SER A 37 -0.97 9.28 -11.02
C SER A 37 -0.95 7.96 -11.80
N LEU A 38 -2.10 7.32 -12.02
CA LEU A 38 -2.17 6.03 -12.70
C LEU A 38 -2.83 6.16 -14.07
N SER A 39 -2.24 5.48 -15.06
CA SER A 39 -2.82 5.34 -16.39
C SER A 39 -3.87 4.23 -16.44
N PHE A 40 -4.85 4.38 -17.32
CA PHE A 40 -5.79 3.34 -17.71
C PHE A 40 -5.52 2.92 -19.17
N PRO A 41 -5.41 1.62 -19.50
CA PRO A 41 -5.49 0.47 -18.59
C PRO A 41 -4.24 0.33 -17.70
N TYR A 42 -4.45 -0.21 -16.49
CA TYR A 42 -3.38 -0.49 -15.55
C TYR A 42 -2.92 -1.95 -15.68
N GLU A 43 -1.79 -2.14 -16.35
CA GLU A 43 -1.24 -3.46 -16.64
C GLU A 43 -0.42 -4.06 -15.48
N LEU A 44 -0.24 -5.39 -15.52
CA LEU A 44 0.58 -6.14 -14.57
C LEU A 44 2.02 -5.60 -14.45
N LYS A 45 2.59 -5.04 -15.53
CA LYS A 45 3.93 -4.44 -15.49
C LYS A 45 4.00 -3.23 -14.55
N HIS A 46 2.95 -2.40 -14.52
CA HIS A 46 2.85 -1.25 -13.64
C HIS A 46 2.72 -1.72 -12.18
N ALA A 47 1.90 -2.74 -11.93
CA ALA A 47 1.74 -3.33 -10.61
C ALA A 47 3.06 -3.93 -10.09
N LYS A 48 3.79 -4.69 -10.92
CA LYS A 48 5.10 -5.25 -10.57
C LYS A 48 6.13 -4.16 -10.24
N GLN A 49 6.15 -3.09 -11.03
CA GLN A 49 7.04 -1.95 -10.79
C GLN A 49 6.70 -1.27 -9.46
N PHE A 50 5.41 -1.01 -9.21
CA PHE A 50 4.93 -0.40 -7.98
C PHE A 50 5.24 -1.27 -6.75
N SER A 51 4.81 -2.53 -6.73
CA SER A 51 5.00 -3.43 -5.61
C SER A 51 6.49 -3.69 -5.32
N GLY A 52 7.32 -3.80 -6.37
CA GLY A 52 8.76 -3.96 -6.21
C GLY A 52 9.45 -2.69 -5.67
N LYS A 53 9.02 -1.50 -6.13
CA LYS A 53 9.51 -0.22 -5.60
C LYS A 53 9.16 -0.08 -4.12
N MET A 54 7.91 -0.33 -3.76
CA MET A 54 7.45 -0.22 -2.36
C MET A 54 8.08 -1.29 -1.49
N GLU A 55 8.22 -2.53 -1.94
CA GLU A 55 8.91 -3.57 -1.17
C GLU A 55 10.36 -3.17 -0.82
N LYS A 56 11.07 -2.50 -1.75
CA LYS A 56 12.40 -1.94 -1.47
C LYS A 56 12.35 -0.77 -0.51
N GLU A 57 11.38 0.13 -0.67
CA GLU A 57 11.17 1.28 0.21
C GLU A 57 10.96 0.84 1.67
N MET A 58 10.10 -0.16 1.89
CA MET A 58 9.79 -0.69 3.21
C MET A 58 10.99 -1.36 3.92
N LYS A 59 12.06 -1.67 3.19
CA LYS A 59 13.29 -2.25 3.75
C LYS A 59 14.31 -1.18 4.17
N LYS A 60 14.07 0.10 3.86
CA LYS A 60 14.93 1.20 4.32
C LYS A 60 14.77 1.40 5.82
N GLU A 61 15.84 1.83 6.48
CA GLU A 61 15.80 2.22 7.91
C GLU A 61 14.83 3.39 8.15
N LYS A 62 14.77 4.32 7.20
CA LYS A 62 13.91 5.50 7.22
C LYS A 62 13.12 5.58 5.90
N PRO A 63 12.00 4.86 5.77
CA PRO A 63 11.18 4.92 4.57
C PRO A 63 10.51 6.30 4.46
N GLU A 64 10.45 6.84 3.24
CA GLU A 64 9.70 8.07 2.92
C GLU A 64 8.22 7.76 2.66
N ASN A 65 7.95 6.51 2.26
CA ASN A 65 6.61 6.00 2.02
C ASN A 65 6.44 4.69 2.79
N TYR A 66 5.33 4.59 3.51
CA TYR A 66 4.97 3.38 4.24
C TYR A 66 3.69 2.83 3.64
N VAL A 67 3.72 1.63 3.07
CA VAL A 67 2.57 1.00 2.41
C VAL A 67 2.34 -0.39 2.98
N MET A 68 1.10 -0.65 3.39
CA MET A 68 0.61 -1.97 3.77
C MET A 68 -0.50 -2.39 2.82
N VAL A 69 -0.56 -3.67 2.49
CA VAL A 69 -1.68 -4.26 1.76
C VAL A 69 -2.74 -4.76 2.72
N ILE A 70 -4.00 -4.66 2.31
CA ILE A 70 -5.16 -5.22 2.98
C ILE A 70 -5.43 -6.58 2.32
N GLU A 71 -5.23 -7.65 3.07
CA GLU A 71 -5.49 -9.03 2.63
C GLU A 71 -6.79 -9.55 3.25
N VAL A 72 -7.65 -10.12 2.41
CA VAL A 72 -8.90 -10.81 2.79
C VAL A 72 -8.89 -12.17 2.09
N ASP A 73 -9.06 -13.25 2.86
CA ASP A 73 -9.09 -14.63 2.35
C ASP A 73 -7.91 -15.00 1.43
N GLY A 74 -6.72 -14.43 1.71
CA GLY A 74 -5.50 -14.67 0.94
C GLY A 74 -5.34 -13.82 -0.32
N GLU A 75 -6.30 -12.95 -0.65
CA GLU A 75 -6.22 -12.00 -1.77
C GLU A 75 -5.95 -10.56 -1.28
N VAL A 76 -5.07 -9.85 -1.98
CA VAL A 76 -4.87 -8.41 -1.74
C VAL A 76 -5.99 -7.60 -2.38
N VAL A 77 -6.86 -7.04 -1.54
CA VAL A 77 -8.06 -6.29 -1.98
C VAL A 77 -7.85 -4.77 -1.97
N GLY A 78 -6.75 -4.29 -1.39
CA GLY A 78 -6.44 -2.88 -1.34
C GLY A 78 -5.11 -2.59 -0.63
N ALA A 79 -4.82 -1.31 -0.45
CA ALA A 79 -3.64 -0.86 0.27
C ALA A 79 -3.94 0.40 1.08
N ILE A 80 -3.20 0.59 2.16
CA ILE A 80 -3.19 1.80 2.97
C ILE A 80 -1.75 2.22 3.20
N GLY A 81 -1.50 3.53 3.25
CA GLY A 81 -0.15 4.01 3.47
C GLY A 81 -0.08 5.47 3.86
N ALA A 82 1.11 5.84 4.33
CA ALA A 82 1.52 7.21 4.55
C ALA A 82 2.61 7.57 3.54
N HIS A 83 2.49 8.76 2.97
CA HIS A 83 3.43 9.30 1.98
C HIS A 83 4.10 10.54 2.55
N HIS A 84 5.33 10.82 2.14
CA HIS A 84 6.13 11.96 2.59
C HIS A 84 6.36 11.98 4.10
N ILE A 85 6.75 10.84 4.67
CA ILE A 85 7.03 10.72 6.10
C ILE A 85 8.25 11.57 6.45
N VAL A 86 8.04 12.58 7.28
CA VAL A 86 9.12 13.38 7.87
C VAL A 86 9.52 12.76 9.20
N HIS A 87 10.73 12.23 9.27
CA HIS A 87 11.27 11.62 10.48
C HIS A 87 11.57 12.69 11.53
N GLY A 88 11.10 12.49 12.77
CA GLY A 88 11.27 13.46 13.87
C GLY A 88 10.13 14.48 14.01
N HIS A 89 9.13 14.45 13.12
CA HIS A 89 7.87 15.19 13.33
C HIS A 89 7.01 14.45 14.37
N LYS A 90 6.66 15.13 15.47
CA LYS A 90 5.66 14.64 16.41
C LYS A 90 4.29 15.07 15.88
N ALA A 91 3.37 14.13 15.71
CA ALA A 91 1.96 14.47 15.58
C ALA A 91 1.52 15.02 16.96
N ASP A 92 1.04 16.26 17.00
CA ASP A 92 0.47 16.83 18.21
C ASP A 92 -0.83 16.07 18.53
N GLY A 93 -0.70 15.01 19.32
CA GLY A 93 -1.83 14.32 19.93
C GLY A 93 -2.40 15.21 21.03
N ILE A 94 -3.48 15.91 20.74
CA ILE A 94 -4.36 16.42 21.80
C ILE A 94 -4.98 15.19 22.47
N LEU A 95 -4.33 14.72 23.53
CA LEU A 95 -4.97 13.88 24.52
C LEU A 95 -5.94 14.80 25.27
N ALA A 96 -7.21 14.78 24.85
CA ALA A 96 -8.28 15.26 25.69
C ALA A 96 -8.37 14.31 26.90
N SER A 97 -7.81 14.77 28.02
CA SER A 97 -8.00 14.22 29.37
C SER A 97 -9.39 14.53 29.89
#